data_AF-A0A6M0SH29-F1
#
_entry.id   AF-A0A6M0SH29-F1
#
_cell.length_a   1.000
_cell.length_b   1.000
_cell.length_c   1.000
_cell.angle_alpha   90.00
_cell.angle_beta   90.00
_cell.angle_gamma   90.00
#
_symmetry.space_group_name_H-M   'P 1'
#
loop_
_entity.id
_entity.type
_entity.pdbx_description
1 polymer ?
#
loop_
_entity_poly.entity_id
_entity_poly.type
_entity_poly.pdbx_seq_one_letter_code
_entity_poly.pdbx_strand_id
1 'polypeptide(L)' 'MEENVLAIQGNDVYYGPKYIGSVCRKPQGHWTAYLATNNGDEIVGQYDTDKAAAEAVGEAAAVGVVTNG' A
#
# COMPACT_ATOMS: atom_id res chain seq x y z
N MET A 1 -2.54 -19.16 13.87
CA MET A 1 -2.96 -18.40 12.68
C MET A 1 -2.20 -17.10 12.76
N GLU A 2 -1.19 -16.91 11.92
CA GLU A 2 -0.64 -15.55 11.75
C GLU A 2 -1.77 -14.71 11.18
N GLU A 3 -2.23 -13.73 11.96
CA GLU A 3 -3.08 -12.69 11.44
C GLU A 3 -2.27 -12.00 10.35
N ASN A 4 -2.75 -12.03 9.12
CA ASN A 4 -2.14 -11.27 8.04
C ASN A 4 -2.43 -9.78 8.28
N VAL A 5 -1.68 -9.18 9.20
CA VAL A 5 -1.83 -7.79 9.59
C VAL A 5 -1.14 -6.90 8.55
N LEU A 6 -1.84 -5.84 8.16
CA LEU A 6 -1.26 -4.75 7.38
C LEU A 6 -0.32 -3.96 8.31
N ALA A 7 0.96 -3.91 7.99
CA ALA A 7 1.96 -3.19 8.78
C ALA A 7 2.59 -2.06 7.96
N ILE A 8 2.80 -0.90 8.61
CA ILE A 8 3.55 0.22 8.05
C ILE A 8 4.89 0.27 8.80
N GLN A 9 6.00 0.17 8.06
CA GLN A 9 7.35 0.30 8.62
C GLN A 9 8.04 1.47 7.93
N GLY A 10 8.08 2.62 8.61
CA GLY A 10 8.48 3.87 7.98
C GLY A 10 7.46 4.28 6.93
N ASN A 11 7.80 4.09 5.65
CA ASN A 11 6.92 4.35 4.52
C ASN A 11 6.47 3.06 3.81
N ASP A 12 7.04 1.91 4.15
CA ASP A 12 6.78 0.67 3.43
C ASP A 12 5.56 -0.04 4.03
N VAL A 13 4.72 -0.59 3.16
CA VAL A 13 3.50 -1.31 3.50
C VAL A 13 3.70 -2.80 3.25
N TYR A 14 3.39 -3.61 4.27
CA TYR A 14 3.54 -5.05 4.25
C TYR A 14 2.21 -5.75 4.56
N TYR A 15 2.00 -6.91 3.93
CA TYR A 15 0.98 -7.88 4.32
C TYR A 15 1.68 -9.14 4.83
N GLY A 16 1.71 -9.32 6.15
CA GLY A 16 2.61 -10.30 6.77
C GLY A 16 4.08 -9.96 6.46
N PRO A 17 4.90 -10.91 5.97
CA PRO A 17 6.30 -10.64 5.59
C PRO A 17 6.46 -10.05 4.18
N LYS A 18 5.39 -9.91 3.40
CA LYS A 18 5.45 -9.50 1.98
C LYS A 18 5.32 -7.99 1.85
N TYR A 19 6.30 -7.35 1.22
CA TYR A 19 6.20 -5.96 0.76
C TYR A 19 5.16 -5.87 -0.37
N ILE A 20 4.22 -4.93 -0.23
CA ILE A 20 3.13 -4.72 -1.22
C ILE A 20 3.08 -3.30 -1.77
N GLY A 21 3.82 -2.36 -1.19
CA GLY A 21 3.83 -0.97 -1.65
C GLY A 21 4.32 -0.01 -0.59
N SER A 22 4.09 1.27 -0.79
CA SER A 22 4.56 2.31 0.13
C SER A 22 3.56 3.46 0.26
N VAL A 23 3.73 4.27 1.29
CA VAL A 23 3.01 5.52 1.53
C VAL A 23 4.00 6.67 1.61
N CYS A 24 3.68 7.81 0.99
CA CYS A 24 4.56 8.97 0.99
C CYS A 24 3.79 10.21 1.42
N ARG A 25 4.23 10.87 2.49
CA ARG A 25 3.67 12.17 2.89
C ARG A 25 4.14 13.24 1.93
N LYS A 26 3.20 13.92 1.29
CA LYS A 26 3.46 15.02 0.37
C LYS A 26 3.46 16.36 1.10
N PRO A 27 4.27 17.35 0.64
CA PRO A 27 4.29 18.70 1.21
C PRO A 27 2.91 19.39 1.26
N GLN A 28 2.00 19.00 0.37
CA GLN A 28 0.62 19.50 0.28
C GLN A 28 -0.29 19.00 1.42
N GLY A 29 0.21 18.15 2.33
CA GLY A 29 -0.51 17.75 3.55
C GLY A 29 -1.24 16.40 3.48
N HIS A 30 -1.14 15.66 2.37
CA HIS A 30 -1.75 14.34 2.19
C HIS A 30 -0.69 13.24 2.06
N TRP A 31 -1.11 11.99 2.22
CA TRP A 31 -0.35 10.78 1.99
C TRP A 31 -0.73 10.16 0.64
N THR A 32 0.25 9.92 -0.22
CA THR A 32 0.03 9.18 -1.47
C THR A 32 0.30 7.69 -1.23
N ALA A 33 -0.65 6.84 -1.64
CA ALA A 33 -0.52 5.38 -1.63
C ALA A 33 0.09 4.90 -2.94
N TYR A 34 1.11 4.05 -2.85
CA TYR A 34 1.79 3.43 -3.98
C TYR A 34 1.68 1.91 -3.87
N LEU A 35 1.15 1.26 -4.90
CA LEU A 35 1.15 -0.19 -5.04
C LEU A 35 2.42 -0.62 -5.78
N ALA A 36 3.19 -1.53 -5.19
CA ALA A 36 4.34 -2.11 -5.87
C ALA A 36 3.88 -3.15 -6.90
N THR A 37 4.18 -2.91 -8.17
CA THR A 37 3.89 -3.84 -9.27
C THR A 37 5.16 -4.28 -9.99
N ASN A 38 5.07 -5.26 -10.89
CA ASN A 38 6.20 -5.68 -11.72
C ASN A 38 6.71 -4.57 -12.67
N ASN A 39 5.89 -3.56 -12.93
CA ASN A 39 6.21 -2.44 -13.83
C ASN A 39 6.67 -1.19 -13.06
N GLY A 40 6.82 -1.30 -11.75
CA GLY A 40 7.11 -0.17 -10.85
C GLY A 40 5.92 0.19 -9.97
N ASP A 41 6.07 1.28 -9.22
CA ASP A 41 5.08 1.72 -8.25
C ASP A 41 3.94 2.49 -8.93
N GLU A 42 2.71 2.03 -8.74
CA GLU A 42 1.48 2.66 -9.24
C GLU A 42 0.78 3.47 -8.16
N ILE A 43 0.32 4.68 -8.48
CA ILE A 43 -0.43 5.50 -7.53
C ILE A 43 -1.85 4.94 -7.39
N VAL A 44 -2.20 4.52 -6.18
CA VAL A 44 -3.54 4.04 -5.85
C VAL A 44 -4.47 5.19 -5.44
N GLY A 45 -3.92 6.22 -4.77
CA GLY A 45 -4.71 7.37 -4.34
C GLY A 45 -3.97 8.30 -3.39
N GLN A 46 -4.70 9.32 -2.92
CA GLN A 46 -4.24 10.30 -1.94
C GLN A 46 -5.21 10.34 -0.75
N TYR A 47 -4.67 10.37 0.46
CA TYR A 47 -5.42 10.18 1.69
C TYR A 47 -4.91 11.12 2.78
N ASP A 48 -5.77 11.44 3.75
CA ASP A 48 -5.39 12.34 4.85
C ASP A 48 -4.43 11.70 5.86
N THR A 49 -4.39 10.37 5.91
CA THR A 49 -3.56 9.61 6.86
C THR A 49 -2.76 8.53 6.14
N ASP A 50 -1.61 8.19 6.72
CA ASP A 50 -0.76 7.07 6.34
C ASP A 50 -1.53 5.73 6.44
N LYS A 51 -2.34 5.58 7.49
CA LYS A 51 -3.18 4.39 7.69
C LYS A 51 -4.16 4.18 6.55
N ALA A 52 -4.94 5.21 6.18
CA ALA A 52 -5.88 5.10 5.07
C ALA A 52 -5.17 4.85 3.73
N ALA A 53 -4.00 5.47 3.52
CA ALA A 53 -3.17 5.20 2.35
C ALA A 53 -2.69 3.74 2.32
N ALA A 54 -2.23 3.19 3.45
CA ALA A 54 -1.75 1.82 3.52
C ALA A 54 -2.90 0.80 3.36
N GLU A 55 -4.08 1.07 3.92
CA GLU A 55 -5.29 0.26 3.72
C GLU A 55 -5.62 0.17 2.22
N ALA A 56 -5.56 1.29 1.50
CA ALA A 56 -5.76 1.32 0.06
C ALA A 56 -4.70 0.53 -0.72
N VAL A 57 -3.43 0.55 -0.31
CA VAL A 57 -2.38 -0.32 -0.89
C VAL A 57 -2.75 -1.80 -0.67
N GLY A 58 -3.19 -2.15 0.54
CA GLY A 58 -3.65 -3.51 0.88
C GLY A 58 -4.82 -3.98 0.01
N GLU A 59 -5.84 -3.14 -0.16
CA GLU A 59 -6.99 -3.42 -1.02
C GLU A 59 -6.57 -3.57 -2.49
N ALA A 60 -5.75 -2.66 -3.01
CA ALA A 60 -5.26 -2.71 -4.38
C ALA A 60 -4.40 -3.96 -4.65
N ALA A 61 -3.55 -4.35 -3.69
CA ALA A 61 -2.76 -5.57 -3.78
C ALA A 61 -3.63 -6.84 -3.79
N ALA A 62 -4.75 -6.84 -3.06
CA ALA A 62 -5.70 -7.95 -3.08
C ALA A 62 -6.43 -8.06 -4.43
N VAL A 63 -6.79 -6.94 -5.06
CA VAL A 63 -7.46 -6.90 -6.37
C VAL A 63 -6.51 -7.23 -7.53
N GLY A 64 -5.27 -6.72 -7.50
CA GLY A 64 -4.26 -6.97 -8.53
C GLY A 64 -3.81 -8.43 -8.66
N VAL A 65 -4.03 -9.25 -7.62
CA VAL A 65 -3.82 -10.71 -7.67
C VAL A 65 -4.90 -11.42 -8.49
N VAL A 66 -6.10 -10.85 -8.63
CA VAL A 66 -7.24 -11.50 -9.30
C VAL A 66 -7.21 -11.29 -10.82
N THR A 67 -6.51 -10.26 -11.33
CA THR A 67 -6.46 -9.95 -12.77
C THR A 67 -5.29 -10.58 -13.53
N ASN A 68 -4.35 -11.24 -12.83
CA ASN A 68 -3.22 -11.96 -13.44
C ASN A 68 -3.26 -13.48 -13.18
N GLY A 69 -4.45 -14.03 -12.87
CA GLY A 69 -4.69 -15.47 -12.72
C GLY A 69 -5.28 -16.10 -13.97
#